data_AF-A0A3A9ETS9-F1
#
_entry.id   AF-A0A3A9ETS9-F1
#
_cell.length_a   1.000
_cell.length_b   1.000
_cell.length_c   1.000
_cell.angle_alpha   90.00
_cell.angle_beta   90.00
_cell.angle_gamma   90.00
#
_symmetry.space_group_name_H-M   'P 1'
#
loop_
_entity.id
_entity.type
_entity.pdbx_description
1 polymer ?
#
loop_
_entity_poly.entity_id
_entity_poly.type
_entity_poly.pdbx_seq_one_letter_code
_entity_poly.pdbx_strand_id
1 'polypeptide(L)'
;MIIYSIKSPYIRLVFYVIFKKVPSISVKIGPHGRRNISIIMKIITFGTLKGGVGKTMLCFNIGGILAQNGKKVLVIDSDLQGNLTNNMGIDRTKSDLFTTYDIYRLDNPPPHPESLILFHPIEKLENLDIIPGSIFLHKAELNVASVTGRERILLNYLSDYEDFFSKYDYILIDTNPSMSIVNQNAFLVSEAILLISDVSMNAVEGAQLFIALWENARKRLRTADNIKGFIINDFDSRNKLSADFLDFIHTSPETADLREILLDTIVPRNVRLTESELAAIPISLYDPHSKGYEAIAALTEELLRKQII
;
A
#
# COMPACT_ATOMS: atom_id res chain seq x y z
N MET A 1 0.92 30.69 -28.70
CA MET A 1 1.73 31.83 -29.19
C MET A 1 1.22 33.10 -28.52
N ILE A 2 1.78 33.43 -27.36
CA ILE A 2 1.66 34.76 -26.72
C ILE A 2 3.05 35.03 -26.13
N ILE A 3 3.66 36.12 -26.59
CA ILE A 3 5.02 36.54 -26.28
C ILE A 3 4.95 37.51 -25.10
N TYR A 4 5.62 37.21 -24.00
CA TYR A 4 6.03 38.24 -23.04
C TYR A 4 7.55 38.39 -23.07
N SER A 5 7.98 39.56 -23.55
CA SER A 5 9.37 40.01 -23.61
C SER A 5 9.72 40.67 -22.28
N ILE A 6 10.56 40.04 -21.46
CA ILE A 6 11.20 40.70 -20.32
C ILE A 6 12.66 40.98 -20.70
N LYS A 7 12.96 42.25 -20.97
CA LYS A 7 14.31 42.78 -21.19
C LYS A 7 14.92 43.15 -19.83
N SER A 8 15.79 42.31 -19.28
CA SER A 8 16.77 42.75 -18.27
C SER A 8 18.10 42.01 -18.45
N PRO A 9 19.23 42.71 -18.68
CA PRO A 9 20.52 42.09 -18.99
C PRO A 9 21.20 41.40 -17.80
N TYR A 10 20.67 41.54 -16.57
CA TYR A 10 21.28 40.97 -15.37
C TYR A 10 20.89 39.50 -15.08
N ILE A 11 19.87 38.94 -15.74
CA ILE A 11 19.45 37.54 -15.55
C ILE A 11 20.30 36.57 -16.41
N ARG A 12 21.04 37.07 -17.41
CA ARG A 12 21.82 36.24 -18.34
C ARG A 12 23.11 35.67 -17.74
N LEU A 13 23.64 36.22 -16.64
CA LEU A 13 24.96 35.81 -16.13
C LEU A 13 24.89 34.68 -15.09
N VAL A 14 23.75 34.49 -14.42
CA VAL A 14 23.56 33.39 -13.44
C VAL A 14 23.22 32.05 -14.12
N PHE A 15 22.69 32.08 -15.35
CA PHE A 15 22.31 30.87 -16.08
C PHE A 15 23.43 30.21 -16.89
N TYR A 16 24.60 30.86 -17.05
CA TYR A 16 25.64 30.36 -17.96
C TYR A 16 26.64 29.38 -17.32
N VAL A 17 26.60 29.16 -16.00
CA VAL A 17 27.65 28.39 -15.29
C VAL A 17 27.23 26.98 -14.83
N ILE A 18 25.95 26.59 -14.92
CA ILE A 18 25.49 25.27 -14.42
C ILE A 18 24.78 24.45 -15.51
N PHE A 19 25.41 24.28 -16.68
CA PHE A 19 25.01 23.20 -17.60
C PHE A 19 26.24 22.63 -18.32
N LYS A 20 26.99 21.79 -17.61
CA LYS A 20 27.74 20.70 -18.26
C LYS A 20 27.33 19.37 -17.65
N LYS A 21 26.77 18.53 -18.52
CA LYS A 21 26.40 17.10 -18.37
C LYS A 21 25.32 16.76 -17.34
N VAL A 22 24.07 16.98 -17.73
CA VAL A 22 22.93 16.15 -17.32
C VAL A 22 22.39 15.49 -18.59
N PRO A 23 22.03 14.19 -18.62
CA PRO A 23 21.45 13.56 -19.80
C PRO A 23 20.18 14.30 -20.22
N SER A 24 19.98 14.43 -21.53
CA SER A 24 18.83 15.11 -22.13
C SER A 24 17.50 14.48 -21.69
N ILE A 25 16.77 15.18 -20.82
CA ILE A 25 15.37 14.90 -20.49
C ILE A 25 14.50 15.51 -21.59
N SER A 26 13.86 14.68 -22.41
CA SER A 26 12.87 15.13 -23.39
C SER A 26 11.50 15.26 -22.72
N VAL A 27 11.10 16.51 -22.43
CA VAL A 27 9.76 16.85 -21.90
C VAL A 27 8.78 16.97 -23.06
N LYS A 28 7.73 16.12 -23.10
CA LYS A 28 6.55 16.35 -23.95
C LYS A 28 5.39 16.82 -23.09
N ILE A 29 4.88 18.00 -23.39
CA ILE A 29 3.72 18.60 -22.71
C ILE A 29 2.45 18.11 -23.42
N GLY A 30 1.61 17.36 -22.71
CA GLY A 30 0.28 16.96 -23.19
C GLY A 30 -0.77 18.09 -23.05
N PRO A 31 -1.95 17.99 -23.67
CA PRO A 31 -2.88 19.11 -23.83
C PRO A 31 -3.55 19.60 -22.53
N HIS A 32 -3.37 18.91 -21.41
CA HIS A 32 -4.06 19.18 -20.15
C HIS A 32 -3.12 19.12 -18.94
N GLY A 33 -2.07 19.95 -18.91
CA GLY A 33 -1.36 20.37 -17.66
C GLY A 33 -0.83 19.31 -16.68
N ARG A 34 -1.01 18.02 -16.93
CA ARG A 34 -0.53 16.91 -16.11
C ARG A 34 0.89 16.63 -16.54
N ARG A 35 1.82 16.82 -15.60
CA ARG A 35 3.18 16.31 -15.71
C ARG A 35 3.06 14.78 -15.73
N ASN A 36 3.26 14.17 -16.90
CA ASN A 36 3.47 12.72 -16.98
C ASN A 36 4.97 12.48 -16.72
N ILE A 37 5.32 12.20 -15.47
CA ILE A 37 6.60 11.59 -15.12
C ILE A 37 6.43 10.09 -15.40
N SER A 38 7.18 9.55 -16.36
CA SER A 38 7.10 8.13 -16.72
C SER A 38 7.86 7.28 -15.71
N ILE A 39 7.06 6.58 -14.87
CA ILE A 39 7.35 5.54 -13.86
C ILE A 39 8.27 6.00 -12.73
N ILE A 40 7.83 6.05 -11.46
CA ILE A 40 8.82 5.91 -10.37
C ILE A 40 8.32 5.15 -9.12
N MET A 41 7.11 5.40 -8.60
CA MET A 41 6.62 4.81 -7.33
C MET A 41 5.24 4.18 -7.51
N LYS A 42 5.03 2.95 -7.03
CA LYS A 42 3.70 2.30 -7.01
C LYS A 42 3.12 2.24 -5.60
N ILE A 43 1.86 2.66 -5.45
CA ILE A 43 1.13 2.59 -4.17
C ILE A 43 0.10 1.46 -4.19
N ILE A 44 0.21 0.54 -3.24
CA ILE A 44 -0.64 -0.65 -3.14
C ILE A 44 -1.26 -0.73 -1.75
N THR A 45 -2.57 -0.91 -1.69
CA THR A 45 -3.29 -1.12 -0.43
C THR A 45 -3.81 -2.53 -0.33
N PHE A 46 -3.66 -3.12 0.84
CA PHE A 46 -4.25 -4.41 1.17
C PHE A 46 -5.61 -4.21 1.86
N GLY A 47 -6.70 -4.70 1.25
CA GLY A 47 -8.07 -4.43 1.67
C GLY A 47 -8.90 -5.67 1.97
N THR A 48 -9.81 -5.57 2.95
CA THR A 48 -10.78 -6.62 3.29
C THR A 48 -11.87 -6.04 4.20
N LEU A 49 -13.03 -6.70 4.29
CA LEU A 49 -14.05 -6.44 5.32
C LEU A 49 -14.04 -7.48 6.45
N LYS A 50 -13.19 -8.52 6.33
CA LYS A 50 -13.07 -9.58 7.32
C LYS A 50 -11.74 -9.46 8.06
N GLY A 51 -11.79 -9.44 9.38
CA GLY A 51 -10.59 -9.51 10.22
C GLY A 51 -9.90 -10.88 10.13
N GLY A 52 -8.57 -10.91 10.33
CA GLY A 52 -7.82 -12.16 10.47
C GLY A 52 -7.49 -12.91 9.17
N VAL A 53 -7.72 -12.34 7.99
CA VAL A 53 -7.46 -12.99 6.69
C VAL A 53 -5.98 -12.97 6.25
N GLY A 54 -5.05 -12.50 7.09
CA GLY A 54 -3.62 -12.43 6.78
C GLY A 54 -3.16 -11.20 6.00
N LYS A 55 -3.93 -10.11 6.02
CA LYS A 55 -3.60 -8.84 5.36
C LYS A 55 -2.27 -8.24 5.79
N THR A 56 -2.09 -8.04 7.09
CA THR A 56 -0.86 -7.52 7.68
C THR A 56 0.32 -8.43 7.39
N MET A 57 0.11 -9.75 7.50
CA MET A 57 1.11 -10.77 7.18
C MET A 57 1.59 -10.65 5.73
N LEU A 58 0.67 -10.55 4.76
CA LEU A 58 1.03 -10.41 3.35
C LEU A 58 1.71 -9.07 3.07
N CYS A 59 1.20 -7.96 3.61
CA CYS A 59 1.82 -6.64 3.46
C CYS A 59 3.28 -6.65 3.95
N PHE A 60 3.50 -7.20 5.14
CA PHE A 60 4.83 -7.29 5.75
C PHE A 60 5.79 -8.14 4.92
N ASN A 61 5.36 -9.34 4.53
CA ASN A 61 6.23 -10.30 3.86
C ASN A 61 6.48 -9.96 2.38
N ILE A 62 5.48 -9.45 1.65
CA ILE A 62 5.68 -8.93 0.29
C ILE A 62 6.66 -7.74 0.33
N GLY A 63 6.49 -6.82 1.29
CA GLY A 63 7.43 -5.71 1.48
C GLY A 63 8.86 -6.19 1.77
N GLY A 64 9.02 -7.18 2.64
CA GLY A 64 10.33 -7.80 2.93
C GLY A 64 10.98 -8.43 1.70
N ILE A 65 10.22 -9.17 0.88
CA ILE A 65 10.75 -9.80 -0.35
C ILE A 65 11.14 -8.75 -1.39
N LEU A 66 10.31 -7.71 -1.60
CA LEU A 66 10.64 -6.61 -2.50
C LEU A 66 11.92 -5.89 -2.05
N ALA A 67 12.04 -5.58 -0.75
CA ALA A 67 13.22 -4.93 -0.17
C ALA A 67 14.49 -5.78 -0.31
N GLN A 68 14.38 -7.09 -0.07
CA GLN A 68 15.47 -8.04 -0.26
C GLN A 68 15.89 -8.16 -1.74
N ASN A 69 14.96 -7.96 -2.66
CA ASN A 69 15.22 -7.88 -4.10
C ASN A 69 15.75 -6.50 -4.55
N GLY A 70 16.16 -5.65 -3.60
CA GLY A 70 16.81 -4.36 -3.87
C GLY A 70 15.86 -3.21 -4.18
N LYS A 71 14.55 -3.37 -3.95
CA LYS A 71 13.56 -2.30 -4.13
C LYS A 71 13.45 -1.45 -2.87
N LYS A 72 13.32 -0.13 -3.01
CA LYS A 72 13.01 0.76 -1.90
C LYS A 72 11.52 0.70 -1.60
N VAL A 73 11.19 0.18 -0.42
CA VAL A 73 9.82 -0.07 0.02
C VAL A 73 9.52 0.72 1.27
N LEU A 74 8.44 1.51 1.22
CA LEU A 74 7.82 2.07 2.41
C LEU A 74 6.56 1.27 2.73
N VAL A 75 6.40 0.85 3.98
CA VAL A 75 5.11 0.33 4.44
C VAL A 75 4.41 1.35 5.34
N ILE A 76 3.09 1.47 5.23
CA ILE A 76 2.28 2.39 6.03
C ILE A 76 1.27 1.56 6.81
N ASP A 77 1.38 1.59 8.13
CA ASP A 77 0.42 0.94 9.01
C ASP A 77 -0.76 1.89 9.28
N SER A 78 -1.84 1.68 8.54
CA SER A 78 -3.12 2.39 8.65
C SER A 78 -4.17 1.54 9.39
N ASP A 79 -3.75 0.55 10.18
CA ASP A 79 -4.61 -0.16 11.11
C ASP A 79 -4.49 0.45 12.50
N LEU A 80 -5.62 0.78 13.14
CA LEU A 80 -5.62 1.27 14.51
C LEU A 80 -5.02 0.26 15.50
N GLN A 81 -5.07 -1.04 15.19
CA GLN A 81 -4.42 -2.08 15.99
C GLN A 81 -2.89 -2.01 15.89
N GLY A 82 -2.36 -1.45 14.80
CA GLY A 82 -0.93 -1.29 14.54
C GLY A 82 -0.16 -2.61 14.50
N ASN A 83 -0.78 -3.66 13.94
CA ASN A 83 -0.19 -4.99 13.89
C ASN A 83 1.05 -5.05 13.01
N LEU A 84 1.09 -4.29 11.91
CA LEU A 84 2.26 -4.23 11.03
C LEU A 84 3.47 -3.66 11.78
N THR A 85 3.24 -2.60 12.54
CA THR A 85 4.26 -1.96 13.39
C THR A 85 4.79 -2.94 14.44
N ASN A 86 3.90 -3.69 15.09
CA ASN A 86 4.29 -4.71 16.06
C ASN A 86 5.09 -5.85 15.41
N ASN A 87 4.68 -6.31 14.22
CA ASN A 87 5.39 -7.34 13.44
C ASN A 87 6.79 -6.90 12.98
N MET A 88 7.11 -5.61 13.06
CA MET A 88 8.46 -5.07 12.84
C MET A 88 9.25 -4.84 14.15
N GLY A 89 8.72 -5.27 15.31
CA GLY A 89 9.40 -5.15 16.60
C GLY A 89 9.44 -3.73 17.15
N ILE A 90 8.59 -2.83 16.65
CA ILE A 90 8.59 -1.41 17.03
C ILE A 90 7.68 -1.20 18.25
N ASP A 91 8.25 -0.65 19.31
CA ASP A 91 7.51 -0.26 20.51
C ASP A 91 6.80 1.09 20.31
N ARG A 92 5.47 1.04 20.24
CA ARG A 92 4.57 2.17 20.03
C ARG A 92 4.24 2.95 21.30
N THR A 93 4.71 2.51 22.47
CA THR A 93 4.48 3.21 23.74
C THR A 93 5.42 4.40 23.93
N LYS A 94 6.42 4.54 23.06
CA LYS A 94 7.35 5.68 23.03
C LYS A 94 6.61 6.97 22.70
N SER A 95 6.72 7.97 23.58
CA SER A 95 5.95 9.22 23.51
C SER A 95 6.39 10.17 22.39
N ASP A 96 7.59 10.00 21.87
CA ASP A 96 8.21 10.83 20.82
C ASP A 96 8.00 10.26 19.40
N LEU A 97 7.32 9.12 19.29
CA LEU A 97 7.07 8.46 18.01
C LEU A 97 5.90 9.14 17.26
N PHE A 98 6.21 9.77 16.12
CA PHE A 98 5.19 10.13 15.14
C PHE A 98 4.64 8.88 14.45
N THR A 99 3.36 8.91 14.12
CA THR A 99 2.63 7.78 13.56
C THR A 99 1.73 8.21 12.41
N THR A 100 1.14 7.25 11.69
CA THR A 100 0.14 7.50 10.64
C THR A 100 -0.98 8.43 11.14
N TYR A 101 -1.32 8.40 12.43
CA TYR A 101 -2.31 9.31 13.04
C TYR A 101 -1.93 10.79 12.87
N ASP A 102 -0.64 11.14 12.94
CA ASP A 102 -0.18 12.53 12.90
C ASP A 102 -0.37 13.18 11.53
N ILE A 103 -0.53 12.38 10.46
CA ILE A 103 -0.94 12.86 9.13
C ILE A 103 -2.37 13.44 9.16
N TYR A 104 -3.25 12.88 10.02
CA TYR A 104 -4.68 13.20 10.07
C TYR A 104 -5.04 14.24 11.14
N ARG A 105 -4.06 14.79 11.83
CA ARG A 105 -4.29 15.80 12.86
C ARG A 105 -4.77 17.11 12.26
N LEU A 106 -5.77 17.70 12.90
CA LEU A 106 -6.33 19.00 12.49
C LEU A 106 -5.80 20.15 13.34
N ASP A 107 -5.24 19.83 14.51
CA ASP A 107 -4.73 20.79 15.49
C ASP A 107 -3.28 21.24 15.20
N ASN A 108 -2.56 20.49 14.35
CA ASN A 108 -1.18 20.76 13.97
C ASN A 108 -0.95 20.38 12.50
N PRO A 109 0.02 21.02 11.81
CA PRO A 109 0.43 20.57 10.49
C PRO A 109 1.03 19.15 10.55
N PRO A 110 0.90 18.36 9.47
CA PRO A 110 1.47 17.02 9.44
C PRO A 110 3.00 17.06 9.53
N PRO A 111 3.65 16.10 10.20
CA PRO A 111 5.10 16.06 10.37
C PRO A 111 5.81 15.85 9.02
N HIS A 112 7.03 16.39 8.90
CA HIS A 112 7.88 16.13 7.74
C HIS A 112 8.20 14.62 7.65
N PRO A 113 8.23 14.01 6.44
CA PRO A 113 8.46 12.57 6.28
C PRO A 113 9.72 12.05 6.98
N GLU A 114 10.82 12.81 6.99
CA GLU A 114 12.06 12.44 7.70
C GLU A 114 11.89 12.19 9.20
N SER A 115 10.92 12.83 9.84
CA SER A 115 10.60 12.63 11.26
C SER A 115 9.51 11.60 11.49
N LEU A 116 8.67 11.36 10.48
CA LEU A 116 7.54 10.44 10.54
C LEU A 116 7.95 9.00 10.25
N ILE A 117 8.92 8.80 9.36
CA ILE A 117 9.34 7.49 8.89
C ILE A 117 10.43 6.93 9.81
N LEU A 118 10.25 5.69 10.22
CA LEU A 118 11.32 4.89 10.81
C LEU A 118 12.06 4.18 9.70
N PHE A 119 13.32 4.59 9.49
CA PHE A 119 14.18 4.03 8.46
C PHE A 119 14.80 2.72 8.91
N HIS A 120 14.72 1.70 8.06
CA HIS A 120 15.37 0.41 8.21
C HIS A 120 15.18 -0.20 9.61
N PRO A 121 13.93 -0.39 10.09
CA PRO A 121 13.68 -0.89 11.44
C PRO A 121 14.19 -2.33 11.65
N ILE A 122 14.52 -3.04 10.55
CA ILE A 122 15.03 -4.40 10.54
C ILE A 122 16.46 -4.38 10.00
N GLU A 123 17.44 -4.72 10.85
CA GLU A 123 18.90 -4.60 10.59
C GLU A 123 19.36 -5.20 9.25
N LYS A 124 18.73 -6.29 8.79
CA LYS A 124 19.10 -6.99 7.55
C LYS A 124 18.27 -6.58 6.32
N LEU A 125 17.44 -5.54 6.42
CA LEU A 125 16.59 -5.04 5.34
C LEU A 125 16.71 -3.51 5.22
N GLU A 126 17.84 -3.06 4.69
CA GLU A 126 18.16 -1.64 4.47
C GLU A 126 17.29 -0.94 3.40
N ASN A 127 16.36 -1.62 2.75
CA ASN A 127 15.45 -0.98 1.79
C ASN A 127 13.98 -1.04 2.23
N LEU A 128 13.71 -1.39 3.49
CA LEU A 128 12.37 -1.46 4.04
C LEU A 128 12.22 -0.41 5.14
N ASP A 129 11.32 0.54 4.94
CA ASP A 129 11.00 1.61 5.87
C ASP A 129 9.54 1.53 6.30
N ILE A 130 9.17 2.21 7.40
CA ILE A 130 7.78 2.20 7.91
C ILE A 130 7.30 3.56 8.39
N ILE A 131 6.04 3.90 8.08
CA ILE A 131 5.22 4.82 8.86
C ILE A 131 4.40 4.00 9.87
N PRO A 132 4.68 4.12 11.18
CA PRO A 132 4.08 3.25 12.19
C PRO A 132 2.64 3.64 12.51
N GLY A 133 1.83 2.64 12.86
CA GLY A 133 0.41 2.77 13.15
C GLY A 133 0.14 3.17 14.59
N SER A 134 -1.04 3.71 14.86
CA SER A 134 -1.40 4.20 16.19
C SER A 134 -2.85 3.88 16.53
N ILE A 135 -3.07 3.49 17.79
CA ILE A 135 -4.43 3.33 18.31
C ILE A 135 -5.21 4.62 18.17
N PHE A 136 -4.55 5.79 18.17
CA PHE A 136 -5.20 7.09 18.02
C PHE A 136 -5.82 7.34 16.64
N LEU A 137 -5.65 6.47 15.64
CA LEU A 137 -6.39 6.56 14.38
C LEU A 137 -7.91 6.59 14.56
N HIS A 138 -8.47 6.00 15.63
CA HIS A 138 -9.90 6.17 15.96
C HIS A 138 -10.29 7.63 16.22
N LYS A 139 -9.38 8.44 16.80
CA LYS A 139 -9.62 9.88 17.01
C LYS A 139 -9.58 10.62 15.69
N ALA A 140 -8.68 10.24 14.79
CA ALA A 140 -8.63 10.81 13.44
C ALA A 140 -9.97 10.63 12.73
N GLU A 141 -10.54 9.42 12.72
CA GLU A 141 -11.85 9.14 12.12
C GLU A 141 -12.95 10.08 12.63
N LEU A 142 -13.03 10.29 13.95
CA LEU A 142 -14.01 11.18 14.55
C LEU A 142 -13.77 12.64 14.15
N ASN A 143 -12.51 13.08 14.20
CA ASN A 143 -12.13 14.48 13.96
C ASN A 143 -12.31 14.88 12.49
N VAL A 144 -11.95 14.00 11.55
CA VAL A 144 -12.01 14.29 10.11
C VAL A 144 -13.40 14.07 9.52
N ALA A 145 -14.35 13.51 10.28
CA ALA A 145 -15.69 13.19 9.79
C ALA A 145 -16.43 14.38 9.18
N SER A 146 -16.28 15.59 9.72
CA SER A 146 -16.93 16.81 9.18
C SER A 146 -16.05 17.60 8.21
N VAL A 147 -14.81 17.15 7.96
CA VAL A 147 -13.85 17.87 7.11
C VAL A 147 -14.22 17.69 5.64
N THR A 148 -14.25 18.81 4.91
CA THR A 148 -14.46 18.77 3.46
C THR A 148 -13.24 18.15 2.79
N GLY A 149 -13.46 17.15 1.93
CA GLY A 149 -12.38 16.43 1.27
C GLY A 149 -11.57 15.55 2.22
N ARG A 150 -12.15 15.11 3.33
CA ARG A 150 -11.55 14.20 4.32
C ARG A 150 -10.95 12.92 3.74
N GLU A 151 -11.42 12.46 2.57
CA GLU A 151 -10.88 11.30 1.85
C GLU A 151 -9.56 11.61 1.09
N ARG A 152 -9.11 12.87 1.07
CA ARG A 152 -7.91 13.33 0.32
C ARG A 152 -6.75 13.74 1.22
N ILE A 153 -6.84 13.54 2.53
CA ILE A 153 -5.80 13.94 3.50
C ILE A 153 -4.46 13.25 3.18
N LEU A 154 -4.45 11.93 3.01
CA LEU A 154 -3.23 11.19 2.66
C LEU A 154 -2.71 11.57 1.27
N LEU A 155 -3.63 11.77 0.31
CA LEU A 155 -3.27 12.21 -1.05
C LEU A 155 -2.55 13.56 -1.02
N ASN A 156 -3.06 14.51 -0.26
CA ASN A 156 -2.45 15.83 -0.12
C ASN A 156 -1.07 15.70 0.57
N TYR A 157 -0.96 14.92 1.64
CA TYR A 157 0.32 14.69 2.33
C TYR A 157 1.39 14.10 1.38
N LEU A 158 1.05 13.05 0.63
CA LEU A 158 1.98 12.46 -0.33
C LEU A 158 2.34 13.44 -1.47
N SER A 159 1.40 14.29 -1.89
CA SER A 159 1.63 15.30 -2.94
C SER A 159 2.51 16.45 -2.47
N ASP A 160 2.32 16.91 -1.23
CA ASP A 160 3.10 18.00 -0.64
C ASP A 160 4.58 17.61 -0.47
N TYR A 161 4.86 16.31 -0.33
CA TYR A 161 6.19 15.73 -0.20
C TYR A 161 6.55 14.79 -1.36
N GLU A 162 6.09 15.06 -2.59
CA GLU A 162 6.30 14.21 -3.77
C GLU A 162 7.79 13.90 -4.02
N ASP A 163 8.67 14.90 -3.93
CA ASP A 163 10.12 14.75 -4.12
C ASP A 163 10.76 13.81 -3.06
N PHE A 164 10.13 13.68 -1.89
CA PHE A 164 10.56 12.75 -0.86
C PHE A 164 10.09 11.34 -1.17
N PHE A 165 8.79 11.16 -1.40
CA PHE A 165 8.18 9.84 -1.59
C PHE A 165 8.56 9.19 -2.92
N SER A 166 8.84 9.97 -3.95
CA SER A 166 9.33 9.47 -5.26
C SER A 166 10.67 8.73 -5.20
N LYS A 167 11.34 8.70 -4.05
CA LYS A 167 12.55 7.87 -3.82
C LYS A 167 12.23 6.40 -3.55
N TYR A 168 10.97 6.06 -3.24
CA TYR A 168 10.53 4.68 -3.06
C TYR A 168 10.05 4.11 -4.40
N ASP A 169 10.39 2.85 -4.65
CA ASP A 169 9.79 2.09 -5.74
C ASP A 169 8.35 1.68 -5.39
N TYR A 170 8.11 1.37 -4.10
CA TYR A 170 6.84 0.84 -3.60
C TYR A 170 6.41 1.50 -2.30
N ILE A 171 5.13 1.83 -2.20
CA ILE A 171 4.44 2.11 -0.94
C ILE A 171 3.36 1.04 -0.73
N LEU A 172 3.45 0.29 0.36
CA LEU A 172 2.47 -0.72 0.74
C LEU A 172 1.66 -0.23 1.94
N ILE A 173 0.33 -0.25 1.86
CA ILE A 173 -0.54 0.26 2.93
C ILE A 173 -1.35 -0.89 3.53
N ASP A 174 -1.19 -1.10 4.84
CA ASP A 174 -1.96 -2.05 5.62
C ASP A 174 -3.13 -1.34 6.31
N THR A 175 -4.37 -1.70 6.00
CA THR A 175 -5.57 -1.03 6.57
C THR A 175 -6.21 -1.85 7.68
N ASN A 176 -7.24 -1.38 8.38
CA ASN A 176 -8.09 -2.28 9.20
C ASN A 176 -9.23 -2.90 8.34
N PRO A 177 -10.01 -3.90 8.83
CA PRO A 177 -11.08 -4.53 8.04
C PRO A 177 -12.36 -3.67 7.98
N SER A 178 -12.31 -2.52 7.29
CA SER A 178 -13.41 -1.56 7.25
C SER A 178 -13.41 -0.68 5.98
N MET A 179 -14.45 0.15 5.82
CA MET A 179 -14.51 1.24 4.82
C MET A 179 -14.43 2.62 5.49
N SER A 180 -13.66 2.74 6.57
CA SER A 180 -13.49 4.00 7.30
C SER A 180 -12.89 5.12 6.44
N ILE A 181 -12.86 6.36 6.93
CA ILE A 181 -12.33 7.49 6.17
C ILE A 181 -10.82 7.34 5.96
N VAL A 182 -10.08 6.88 6.96
CA VAL A 182 -8.64 6.56 6.85
C VAL A 182 -8.41 5.49 5.78
N ASN A 183 -9.22 4.43 5.75
CA ASN A 183 -9.11 3.41 4.70
C ASN A 183 -9.42 3.96 3.31
N GLN A 184 -10.46 4.81 3.19
CA GLN A 184 -10.78 5.47 1.91
C GLN A 184 -9.65 6.39 1.44
N ASN A 185 -8.89 7.01 2.35
CA ASN A 185 -7.67 7.75 1.99
C ASN A 185 -6.63 6.83 1.37
N ALA A 186 -6.36 5.67 1.99
CA ALA A 186 -5.43 4.66 1.46
C ALA A 186 -5.88 4.14 0.09
N PHE A 187 -7.17 3.82 -0.05
CA PHE A 187 -7.76 3.36 -1.32
C PHE A 187 -7.68 4.42 -2.42
N LEU A 188 -7.85 5.71 -2.08
CA LEU A 188 -7.83 6.79 -3.06
C LEU A 188 -6.43 7.03 -3.64
N VAL A 189 -5.37 6.88 -2.82
CA VAL A 189 -3.99 7.08 -3.29
C VAL A 189 -3.41 5.86 -4.02
N SER A 190 -4.07 4.70 -3.91
CA SER A 190 -3.53 3.45 -4.43
C SER A 190 -3.75 3.27 -5.92
N GLU A 191 -2.74 2.73 -6.60
CA GLU A 191 -2.85 2.22 -7.97
C GLU A 191 -3.48 0.84 -8.00
N ALA A 192 -3.26 0.05 -6.95
CA ALA A 192 -3.83 -1.27 -6.78
C ALA A 192 -4.35 -1.47 -5.37
N ILE A 193 -5.58 -1.98 -5.26
CA ILE A 193 -6.15 -2.57 -4.06
C ILE A 193 -6.12 -4.08 -4.24
N LEU A 194 -5.46 -4.76 -3.31
CA LEU A 194 -5.40 -6.22 -3.21
C LEU A 194 -6.41 -6.68 -2.18
N LEU A 195 -7.46 -7.35 -2.64
CA LEU A 195 -8.45 -7.99 -1.78
C LEU A 195 -7.90 -9.31 -1.26
N ILE A 196 -8.11 -9.57 0.03
CA ILE A 196 -7.60 -10.78 0.69
C ILE A 196 -8.75 -11.51 1.34
N SER A 197 -8.78 -12.81 1.10
CA SER A 197 -9.81 -13.72 1.58
C SER A 197 -9.17 -14.96 2.16
N ASP A 198 -9.73 -15.44 3.27
CA ASP A 198 -9.50 -16.80 3.71
C ASP A 198 -10.47 -17.76 2.98
N VAL A 199 -10.30 -19.06 3.22
CA VAL A 199 -11.22 -20.07 2.71
C VAL A 199 -12.44 -20.17 3.64
N SER A 200 -13.42 -19.28 3.44
CA SER A 200 -14.73 -19.39 4.10
C SER A 200 -15.85 -18.86 3.21
N MET A 201 -17.05 -19.44 3.29
CA MET A 201 -18.18 -19.03 2.44
C MET A 201 -18.53 -17.54 2.60
N ASN A 202 -18.47 -17.03 3.84
CA ASN A 202 -18.73 -15.60 4.13
C ASN A 202 -17.65 -14.67 3.54
N ALA A 203 -16.49 -15.18 3.11
CA ALA A 203 -15.42 -14.35 2.61
C ALA A 203 -15.66 -13.88 1.17
N VAL A 204 -16.38 -14.66 0.34
CA VAL A 204 -16.82 -14.21 -1.00
C VAL A 204 -17.80 -13.05 -0.87
N GLU A 205 -18.80 -13.18 -0.01
CA GLU A 205 -19.78 -12.11 0.25
C GLU A 205 -19.08 -10.84 0.76
N GLY A 206 -18.11 -10.98 1.67
CA GLY A 206 -17.30 -9.87 2.17
C GLY A 206 -16.50 -9.16 1.07
N ALA A 207 -15.91 -9.91 0.14
CA ALA A 207 -15.16 -9.34 -0.98
C ALA A 207 -16.08 -8.65 -2.00
N GLN A 208 -17.23 -9.24 -2.32
CA GLN A 208 -18.24 -8.60 -3.19
C GLN A 208 -18.82 -7.33 -2.55
N LEU A 209 -19.10 -7.36 -1.24
CA LEU A 209 -19.54 -6.18 -0.51
C LEU A 209 -18.47 -5.09 -0.53
N PHE A 210 -17.18 -5.44 -0.39
CA PHE A 210 -16.08 -4.48 -0.54
C PHE A 210 -16.12 -3.82 -1.92
N ILE A 211 -16.19 -4.62 -3.00
CA ILE A 211 -16.28 -4.12 -4.37
C ILE A 211 -17.44 -3.15 -4.52
N ALA A 212 -18.64 -3.51 -4.06
CA ALA A 212 -19.82 -2.67 -4.15
C ALA A 212 -19.70 -1.34 -3.37
N LEU A 213 -19.15 -1.39 -2.15
CA LEU A 213 -18.96 -0.20 -1.33
C LEU A 213 -17.89 0.73 -1.92
N TRP A 214 -16.79 0.16 -2.41
CA TRP A 214 -15.75 0.95 -3.07
C TRP A 214 -16.22 1.51 -4.40
N GLU A 215 -16.99 0.77 -5.19
CA GLU A 215 -17.61 1.25 -6.42
C GLU A 215 -18.45 2.52 -6.19
N ASN A 216 -19.23 2.55 -5.11
CA ASN A 216 -20.01 3.73 -4.73
C ASN A 216 -19.09 4.90 -4.33
N ALA A 217 -18.10 4.64 -3.47
CA ALA A 217 -17.16 5.65 -3.00
C ALA A 217 -16.33 6.25 -4.14
N ARG A 218 -15.72 5.41 -4.99
CA ARG A 218 -14.86 5.84 -6.09
C ARG A 218 -15.59 6.67 -7.14
N LYS A 219 -16.88 6.37 -7.41
CA LYS A 219 -17.74 7.18 -8.28
C LYS A 219 -17.94 8.60 -7.74
N ARG A 220 -18.19 8.72 -6.42
CA ARG A 220 -18.28 10.02 -5.73
C ARG A 220 -16.94 10.77 -5.76
N LEU A 221 -15.83 10.05 -5.57
CA LEU A 221 -14.47 10.59 -5.58
C LEU A 221 -13.93 10.84 -7.00
N ARG A 222 -14.66 10.40 -8.04
CA ARG A 222 -14.31 10.50 -9.47
C ARG A 222 -12.94 9.87 -9.78
N THR A 223 -12.68 8.71 -9.19
CA THR A 223 -11.47 7.92 -9.47
C THR A 223 -11.78 6.64 -10.24
N ALA A 224 -10.79 6.16 -10.98
CA ALA A 224 -10.89 4.90 -11.74
C ALA A 224 -10.99 3.71 -10.78
N ASP A 225 -11.43 2.57 -11.30
CA ASP A 225 -11.36 1.34 -10.53
C ASP A 225 -9.90 0.88 -10.40
N ASN A 226 -9.48 0.69 -9.16
CA ASN A 226 -8.15 0.29 -8.76
C ASN A 226 -8.16 -1.01 -7.95
N ILE A 227 -9.27 -1.76 -7.89
CA ILE A 227 -9.21 -3.16 -7.43
C ILE A 227 -8.53 -3.97 -8.54
N LYS A 228 -7.42 -4.64 -8.21
CA LYS A 228 -6.54 -5.28 -9.21
C LYS A 228 -6.15 -6.72 -8.88
N GLY A 229 -6.43 -7.19 -7.67
CA GLY A 229 -6.11 -8.56 -7.29
C GLY A 229 -7.01 -9.06 -6.18
N PHE A 230 -7.31 -10.36 -6.23
CA PHE A 230 -7.99 -11.12 -5.20
C PHE A 230 -7.11 -12.32 -4.83
N ILE A 231 -6.68 -12.35 -3.57
CA ILE A 231 -5.72 -13.32 -3.05
C ILE A 231 -6.44 -14.27 -2.11
N ILE A 232 -6.31 -15.56 -2.37
CA ILE A 232 -6.76 -16.62 -1.45
C ILE A 232 -5.61 -16.98 -0.51
N ASN A 233 -5.84 -16.79 0.77
CA ASN A 233 -4.90 -17.05 1.84
C ASN A 233 -5.43 -18.12 2.81
N ASP A 234 -4.53 -18.64 3.65
CA ASP A 234 -4.83 -19.62 4.70
C ASP A 234 -5.48 -20.91 4.15
N PHE A 235 -5.03 -21.35 2.98
CA PHE A 235 -5.58 -22.53 2.31
C PHE A 235 -5.06 -23.84 2.92
N ASP A 236 -5.95 -24.79 3.24
CA ASP A 236 -5.58 -26.17 3.64
C ASP A 236 -6.00 -27.17 2.55
N SER A 237 -5.03 -27.68 1.80
CA SER A 237 -5.26 -28.61 0.69
C SER A 237 -5.83 -29.97 1.12
N ARG A 238 -5.83 -30.29 2.41
CA ARG A 238 -6.41 -31.54 2.94
C ARG A 238 -7.91 -31.38 3.24
N ASN A 239 -8.41 -30.15 3.26
CA ASN A 239 -9.80 -29.86 3.58
C ASN A 239 -10.63 -29.81 2.30
N LYS A 240 -11.66 -30.66 2.23
CA LYS A 240 -12.62 -30.65 1.10
C LYS A 240 -13.28 -29.28 0.92
N LEU A 241 -13.58 -28.57 2.01
CA LEU A 241 -14.17 -27.23 1.96
C LEU A 241 -13.29 -26.25 1.16
N SER A 242 -11.97 -26.43 1.22
CA SER A 242 -11.03 -25.60 0.48
C SER A 242 -11.08 -25.84 -1.03
N ALA A 243 -11.21 -27.10 -1.44
CA ALA A 243 -11.45 -27.43 -2.85
C ALA A 243 -12.82 -26.91 -3.32
N ASP A 244 -13.89 -27.17 -2.57
CA ASP A 244 -15.25 -26.75 -2.91
C ASP A 244 -15.35 -25.21 -3.03
N PHE A 245 -14.62 -24.46 -2.20
CA PHE A 245 -14.56 -22.99 -2.25
C PHE A 245 -13.88 -22.46 -3.53
N LEU A 246 -12.76 -23.05 -3.95
CA LEU A 246 -12.11 -22.66 -5.20
C LEU A 246 -12.99 -22.99 -6.40
N ASP A 247 -13.58 -24.18 -6.42
CA ASP A 247 -14.51 -24.59 -7.47
C ASP A 247 -15.68 -23.61 -7.57
N PHE A 248 -16.24 -23.17 -6.43
CA PHE A 248 -17.28 -22.15 -6.40
C PHE A 248 -16.83 -20.83 -7.02
N ILE A 249 -15.65 -20.29 -6.65
CA ILE A 249 -15.13 -19.04 -7.23
C ILE A 249 -14.94 -19.17 -8.75
N HIS A 250 -14.44 -20.30 -9.22
CA HIS A 250 -14.16 -20.52 -10.64
C HIS A 250 -15.42 -20.74 -11.49
N THR A 251 -16.41 -21.44 -10.94
CA THR A 251 -17.56 -21.94 -11.72
C THR A 251 -18.84 -21.14 -11.52
N SER A 252 -19.02 -20.48 -10.38
CA SER A 252 -20.24 -19.72 -10.10
C SER A 252 -20.31 -18.43 -10.94
N PRO A 253 -21.45 -18.13 -11.59
CA PRO A 253 -21.65 -16.83 -12.23
C PRO A 253 -21.63 -15.66 -11.23
N GLU A 254 -21.97 -15.91 -9.97
CA GLU A 254 -22.03 -14.88 -8.93
C GLU A 254 -20.65 -14.31 -8.59
N THR A 255 -19.59 -15.10 -8.79
CA THR A 255 -18.21 -14.73 -8.49
C THR A 255 -17.45 -14.20 -9.70
N ALA A 256 -18.14 -13.83 -10.79
CA ALA A 256 -17.51 -13.37 -12.04
C ALA A 256 -16.52 -12.20 -11.80
N ASP A 257 -16.93 -11.19 -11.04
CA ASP A 257 -16.11 -10.01 -10.73
C ASP A 257 -14.85 -10.40 -9.93
N LEU A 258 -14.95 -11.37 -9.02
CA LEU A 258 -13.80 -11.87 -8.24
C LEU A 258 -12.89 -12.75 -9.09
N ARG A 259 -13.45 -13.57 -9.96
CA ARG A 259 -12.71 -14.47 -10.85
C ARG A 259 -11.84 -13.68 -11.84
N GLU A 260 -12.31 -12.52 -12.30
CA GLU A 260 -11.54 -11.65 -13.20
C GLU A 260 -10.26 -11.12 -12.55
N ILE A 261 -10.29 -10.87 -11.25
CA ILE A 261 -9.16 -10.34 -10.48
C ILE A 261 -8.45 -11.41 -9.64
N LEU A 262 -8.83 -12.69 -9.75
CA LEU A 262 -8.25 -13.78 -8.96
C LEU A 262 -6.78 -14.00 -9.33
N LEU A 263 -5.92 -14.09 -8.31
CA LEU A 263 -4.53 -14.45 -8.47
C LEU A 263 -4.39 -15.98 -8.51
N ASP A 264 -3.50 -16.46 -9.37
CA ASP A 264 -3.24 -17.88 -9.59
C ASP A 264 -2.55 -18.50 -8.36
N THR A 265 -1.73 -17.71 -7.66
CA THR A 265 -0.99 -18.14 -6.47
C THR A 265 -1.88 -18.13 -5.23
N ILE A 266 -2.01 -19.30 -4.61
CA ILE A 266 -2.72 -19.48 -3.34
C ILE A 266 -1.70 -19.58 -2.20
N VAL A 267 -1.95 -18.85 -1.11
CA VAL A 267 -1.09 -18.89 0.08
C VAL A 267 -1.59 -19.96 1.05
N PRO A 268 -0.79 -21.00 1.33
CA PRO A 268 -1.21 -22.10 2.20
C PRO A 268 -1.13 -21.68 3.68
N ARG A 269 -1.91 -22.36 4.52
CA ARG A 269 -1.75 -22.27 5.97
C ARG A 269 -0.33 -22.72 6.36
N ASN A 270 0.44 -21.85 7.02
CA ASN A 270 1.81 -22.14 7.39
C ASN A 270 2.20 -21.53 8.75
N VAL A 271 2.63 -22.38 9.69
CA VAL A 271 3.02 -21.97 11.05
C VAL A 271 4.28 -21.08 11.05
N ARG A 272 5.19 -21.27 10.08
CA ARG A 272 6.42 -20.45 9.97
C ARG A 272 6.12 -18.98 9.72
N LEU A 273 5.01 -18.66 9.05
CA LEU A 273 4.59 -17.27 8.86
C LEU A 273 4.26 -16.62 10.21
N THR A 274 3.46 -17.29 11.03
CA THR A 274 3.14 -16.82 12.39
C THR A 274 4.38 -16.72 13.28
N GLU A 275 5.29 -17.69 13.21
CA GLU A 275 6.56 -17.63 13.95
C GLU A 275 7.44 -16.45 13.50
N SER A 276 7.47 -16.14 12.19
CA SER A 276 8.24 -15.01 11.67
C SER A 276 7.72 -13.66 12.17
N GLU A 277 6.38 -13.51 12.27
CA GLU A 277 5.75 -12.31 12.87
C GLU A 277 6.14 -12.15 14.35
N LEU A 278 6.13 -13.25 15.11
CA LEU A 278 6.56 -13.25 16.51
C LEU A 278 8.06 -12.93 16.68
N ALA A 279 8.88 -13.33 15.70
CA ALA A 279 10.30 -13.02 15.65
C ALA A 279 10.61 -11.60 15.12
N ALA A 280 9.57 -10.83 14.76
CA ALA A 280 9.67 -9.47 14.23
C ALA A 280 10.55 -9.33 12.97
N ILE A 281 10.59 -10.37 12.13
CA ILE A 281 11.34 -10.38 10.86
C ILE A 281 10.53 -11.06 9.76
N PRO A 282 10.61 -10.62 8.49
CA PRO A 282 9.89 -11.27 7.40
C PRO A 282 10.31 -12.73 7.22
N ILE A 283 9.40 -13.53 6.68
CA ILE A 283 9.62 -14.95 6.37
C ILE A 283 10.85 -15.18 5.49
N SER A 284 11.18 -14.20 4.64
CA SER A 284 12.34 -14.25 3.75
C SER A 284 13.68 -14.19 4.49
N LEU A 285 13.70 -13.65 5.72
CA LEU A 285 14.84 -13.71 6.62
C LEU A 285 14.72 -14.81 7.68
N TYR A 286 13.49 -15.11 8.11
CA TYR A 286 13.23 -16.09 9.16
C TYR A 286 13.46 -17.54 8.68
N ASP A 287 12.84 -17.92 7.55
CA ASP A 287 12.93 -19.26 6.97
C ASP A 287 12.73 -19.23 5.44
N PRO A 288 13.80 -18.92 4.66
CA PRO A 288 13.75 -18.80 3.20
C PRO A 288 13.59 -20.14 2.46
N HIS A 289 13.48 -21.25 3.18
CA HIS A 289 13.21 -22.57 2.62
C HIS A 289 11.83 -23.10 3.02
N SER A 290 11.04 -22.29 3.74
CA SER A 290 9.68 -22.66 4.12
C SER A 290 8.72 -22.57 2.93
N LYS A 291 7.69 -23.44 2.94
CA LYS A 291 6.56 -23.32 2.01
C LYS A 291 5.84 -21.97 2.09
N GLY A 292 5.92 -21.30 3.24
CA GLY A 292 5.34 -19.96 3.43
C GLY A 292 6.12 -18.92 2.62
N TYR A 293 7.45 -18.95 2.68
CA TYR A 293 8.30 -18.13 1.83
C TYR A 293 8.06 -18.41 0.35
N GLU A 294 8.09 -19.68 -0.06
CA GLU A 294 7.89 -20.08 -1.46
C GLU A 294 6.56 -19.52 -2.02
N ALA A 295 5.47 -19.61 -1.25
CA ALA A 295 4.17 -19.11 -1.66
C ALA A 295 4.12 -17.58 -1.77
N ILE A 296 4.68 -16.84 -0.80
CA ILE A 296 4.67 -15.36 -0.85
C ILE A 296 5.64 -14.85 -1.93
N ALA A 297 6.76 -15.53 -2.15
CA ALA A 297 7.68 -15.22 -3.24
C ALA A 297 7.00 -15.42 -4.60
N ALA A 298 6.32 -16.54 -4.82
CA ALA A 298 5.54 -16.80 -6.04
C ALA A 298 4.42 -15.76 -6.23
N LEU A 299 3.71 -15.40 -5.15
CA LEU A 299 2.68 -14.38 -5.19
C LEU A 299 3.25 -13.01 -5.57
N THR A 300 4.40 -12.64 -4.99
CA THR A 300 5.11 -11.38 -5.30
C THR A 300 5.54 -11.34 -6.76
N GLU A 301 6.08 -12.46 -7.28
CA GLU A 301 6.44 -12.59 -8.70
C GLU A 301 5.21 -12.48 -9.61
N GLU A 302 4.09 -13.10 -9.24
CA GLU A 302 2.84 -12.99 -9.99
C GLU A 302 2.35 -11.54 -10.07
N LEU A 303 2.36 -10.83 -8.94
CA LEU A 303 1.98 -9.42 -8.87
C LEU A 303 2.85 -8.54 -9.78
N LEU A 304 4.17 -8.76 -9.77
CA LEU A 304 5.12 -8.05 -10.64
C LEU A 304 4.88 -8.38 -12.12
N ARG A 305 4.69 -9.66 -12.45
CA ARG A 305 4.45 -10.14 -13.81
C ARG A 305 3.14 -9.58 -14.38
N LYS A 306 2.08 -9.50 -13.57
CA LYS A 306 0.78 -8.89 -13.95
C LYS A 306 0.81 -7.36 -13.88
N GLN A 307 1.94 -6.74 -13.55
CA GLN A 307 2.13 -5.30 -13.39
C GLN A 307 1.19 -4.64 -12.37
N ILE A 308 0.67 -5.43 -11.42
CA ILE A 308 -0.17 -4.95 -10.32
C ILE A 308 0.71 -4.21 -9.31
N ILE A 309 1.87 -4.78 -9.02
CA ILE A 309 3.04 -4.12 -8.41
C ILE A 309 4.16 -4.06 -9.45
#